data_AF-M6ZRP1-F1
#
_entry.id   AF-M6ZRP1-F1
#
_cell.length_a   1.000
_cell.length_b   1.000
_cell.length_c   1.000
_cell.angle_alpha   90.00
_cell.angle_beta   90.00
_cell.angle_gamma   90.00
#
_symmetry.space_group_name_H-M   'P 1'
#
loop_
_entity.id
_entity.type
_entity.pdbx_description
1 polymer ?
#
loop_
_entity_poly.entity_id
_entity_poly.type
_entity_poly.pdbx_seq_one_letter_code
_entity_poly.pdbx_strand_id
1 'polypeptide(L)'
;MLAAIGVVLILKQIPHAIGYDIDYEGDMGFFQKDRENTFSEILTAFYRFTPGAIILFTVALVLILIWEKFKLHEKFIIHGSLVAIVTGVLLNEMFRIFELGIVVSGEHLIQPIQLNGALDLFLDDYSPNFSQWKNQMIYFIAIKLCLVMSLETLLNLDAIEKIDPQRRIVSKNRELVAQGTGNLCSAILGGLPITSVIIRSSANLHAGARTRFSSFLHGLLILVSVILIPVWIAKIPLASLAAVLLVVGYKLTDYKILQTQYKKGMDQFLPFMSTLVGIVFTDILVGIGIGCLFSVFFIMRRNILNPYQFNKKEMAYGVEVKIDLSEDVSFLNKSSMLYKLDKVPDNAHLIIDGSRSKYIDPDVLEIIEDFKIVARSRNIKLEIIDVTSSYEKIQNKPLDLVLQQDYQKLFDNNRIWVEEKLSKDPDYFKNLALGQTPQYLLISCSDSRLSVNEMTGTSAGELFVHRNIANLVIDTDMNLMSVLQYSVEVLKVKHIVVCGHYDCGGVKTAIDGKYHGLIDAWLRHIKQVYRMNRKELSGILDENEKHERLVELNVREQVYNLCMTTIVQNAWSRGNDLQLHGWVYDLKQGKILDLNIDIDKDFRDYDIFRYQFETH
;
A
#
# COMPACT_ATOMS: atom_id res chain seq x y z
N MET A 1 -8.71 14.16 -10.89
CA MET A 1 -7.77 13.90 -11.99
C MET A 1 -8.41 13.96 -13.37
N LEU A 2 -9.29 13.03 -13.79
CA LEU A 2 -9.90 13.08 -15.14
C LEU A 2 -10.59 14.41 -15.46
N ALA A 3 -11.32 14.97 -14.49
CA ALA A 3 -11.89 16.29 -14.63
C ALA A 3 -10.82 17.40 -14.77
N ALA A 4 -9.67 17.29 -14.12
CA ALA A 4 -8.61 18.27 -14.32
C ALA A 4 -8.04 18.20 -15.73
N ILE A 5 -7.78 16.98 -16.21
CA ILE A 5 -7.31 16.75 -17.59
C ILE A 5 -8.30 17.33 -18.58
N GLY A 6 -9.60 17.13 -18.38
CA GLY A 6 -10.61 17.72 -19.27
C GLY A 6 -10.62 19.26 -19.25
N VAL A 7 -10.41 19.90 -18.09
CA VAL A 7 -10.31 21.37 -18.00
C VAL A 7 -9.05 21.85 -18.69
N VAL A 8 -7.91 21.22 -18.45
CA VAL A 8 -6.64 21.58 -19.11
C VAL A 8 -6.75 21.41 -20.62
N LEU A 9 -7.36 20.33 -21.10
CA LEU A 9 -7.66 20.13 -22.53
C LEU A 9 -8.53 21.27 -23.07
N ILE A 10 -9.60 21.66 -22.38
CA ILE A 10 -10.43 22.78 -22.86
C ILE A 10 -9.61 24.07 -22.93
N LEU A 11 -8.89 24.41 -21.88
CA LEU A 11 -8.12 25.66 -21.80
C LEU A 11 -7.04 25.73 -22.88
N LYS A 12 -6.28 24.66 -23.07
CA LYS A 12 -5.16 24.60 -24.04
C LYS A 12 -5.61 24.49 -25.49
N GLN A 13 -6.86 24.10 -25.75
CA GLN A 13 -7.38 24.00 -27.11
C GLN A 13 -8.07 25.27 -27.61
N ILE A 14 -8.34 26.25 -26.73
CA ILE A 14 -8.94 27.54 -27.12
C ILE A 14 -8.04 28.33 -28.09
N PRO A 15 -6.72 28.51 -27.84
CA PRO A 15 -5.84 29.22 -28.79
C PRO A 15 -5.84 28.57 -30.18
N HIS A 16 -5.70 27.24 -30.24
CA HIS A 16 -5.75 26.47 -31.48
C HIS A 16 -7.10 26.56 -32.21
N ALA A 17 -8.21 26.62 -31.47
CA ALA A 17 -9.56 26.77 -32.04
C ALA A 17 -9.76 28.10 -32.77
N ILE A 18 -9.04 29.15 -32.36
CA ILE A 18 -9.09 30.48 -32.98
C ILE A 18 -7.87 30.78 -33.87
N GLY A 19 -7.00 29.79 -34.08
CA GLY A 19 -5.84 29.87 -34.97
C GLY A 19 -4.70 30.72 -34.42
N TYR A 20 -4.44 30.60 -33.13
CA TYR A 20 -3.24 31.11 -32.46
C TYR A 20 -2.40 29.93 -31.98
N ASP A 21 -1.42 29.53 -32.79
CA ASP A 21 -0.66 28.28 -32.66
C ASP A 21 0.82 28.56 -32.36
N ILE A 22 1.10 29.42 -31.37
CA ILE A 22 2.50 29.75 -30.97
C ILE A 22 3.11 28.62 -30.13
N ASP A 23 2.30 28.03 -29.25
CA ASP A 23 2.74 26.96 -28.38
C ASP A 23 2.64 25.58 -29.05
N TYR A 24 3.54 24.70 -28.64
CA TYR A 24 3.55 23.32 -29.11
C TYR A 24 2.28 22.58 -28.67
N GLU A 25 1.65 21.89 -29.61
CA GLU A 25 0.48 21.05 -29.35
C GLU A 25 0.83 19.94 -28.34
N GLY A 26 0.37 20.09 -27.09
CA GLY A 26 0.65 19.14 -26.00
C GLY A 26 1.35 19.75 -24.78
N ASP A 27 1.64 21.06 -24.76
CA ASP A 27 2.05 21.72 -23.52
C ASP A 27 0.87 21.81 -22.53
N MET A 28 1.00 21.09 -21.42
CA MET A 28 -0.01 21.02 -20.35
C MET A 28 0.35 21.92 -19.15
N GLY A 29 1.46 22.65 -19.21
CA GLY A 29 1.91 23.54 -18.13
C GLY A 29 1.06 24.80 -18.04
N PHE A 30 0.70 25.20 -16.81
CA PHE A 30 0.00 26.47 -16.60
C PHE A 30 0.89 27.67 -16.89
N PHE A 31 2.14 27.62 -16.44
CA PHE A 31 3.19 28.60 -16.71
C PHE A 31 4.03 28.17 -17.90
N GLN A 32 4.18 29.04 -18.88
CA GLN A 32 4.85 28.77 -20.14
C GLN A 32 6.29 29.30 -20.15
N LYS A 33 7.10 28.81 -21.09
CA LYS A 33 8.52 29.17 -21.21
C LYS A 33 8.74 30.63 -21.63
N ASP A 34 7.75 31.22 -22.28
CA ASP A 34 7.71 32.62 -22.72
C ASP A 34 7.29 33.60 -21.60
N ARG A 35 7.08 33.10 -20.37
CA ARG A 35 6.60 33.83 -19.18
C ARG A 35 5.12 34.22 -19.23
N GLU A 36 4.39 33.77 -20.24
CA GLU A 36 2.94 33.84 -20.25
C GLU A 36 2.35 32.69 -19.39
N ASN A 37 1.06 32.77 -19.11
CA ASN A 37 0.30 31.68 -18.54
C ASN A 37 -0.90 31.37 -19.43
N THR A 38 -1.54 30.24 -19.16
CA THR A 38 -2.67 29.76 -19.97
C THR A 38 -3.77 30.81 -20.16
N PHE A 39 -4.04 31.68 -19.17
CA PHE A 39 -5.06 32.72 -19.33
C PHE A 39 -4.58 33.92 -20.14
N SER A 40 -3.34 34.36 -19.97
CA SER A 40 -2.80 35.48 -20.75
C SER A 40 -2.58 35.09 -22.21
N GLU A 41 -2.26 33.83 -22.48
CA GLU A 41 -2.24 33.27 -23.84
C GLU A 41 -3.63 33.28 -24.47
N ILE A 42 -4.66 32.77 -23.78
CA ILE A 42 -6.05 32.82 -24.27
C ILE A 42 -6.47 34.26 -24.58
N LEU A 43 -6.17 35.20 -23.69
CA LEU A 43 -6.44 36.62 -23.91
C LEU A 43 -5.72 37.15 -25.15
N THR A 44 -4.43 36.83 -25.31
CA THR A 44 -3.63 37.24 -26.48
C THR A 44 -4.17 36.63 -27.78
N ALA A 45 -4.59 35.37 -27.73
CA ALA A 45 -5.17 34.65 -28.86
C ALA A 45 -6.47 35.32 -29.34
N PHE A 46 -7.30 35.86 -28.44
CA PHE A 46 -8.49 36.65 -28.82
C PHE A 46 -8.15 37.96 -29.54
N TYR A 47 -6.94 38.50 -29.37
CA TYR A 47 -6.49 39.69 -30.12
C TYR A 47 -5.83 39.34 -31.46
N ARG A 48 -5.39 38.09 -31.66
CA ARG A 48 -4.63 37.63 -32.83
C ARG A 48 -5.25 36.38 -33.47
N PHE A 49 -6.57 36.39 -33.65
CA PHE A 49 -7.29 35.24 -34.19
C PHE A 49 -7.24 35.18 -35.72
N THR A 50 -7.34 33.97 -36.25
CA THR A 50 -7.41 33.67 -37.69
C THR A 50 -8.86 33.31 -38.07
N PRO A 51 -9.57 34.12 -38.89
CA PRO A 51 -10.98 33.88 -39.22
C PRO A 51 -11.26 32.50 -39.83
N GLY A 52 -10.36 32.00 -40.68
CA GLY A 52 -10.46 30.67 -41.27
C GLY A 52 -10.48 29.55 -40.24
N ALA A 53 -9.63 29.65 -39.22
CA ALA A 53 -9.56 28.67 -38.14
C ALA A 53 -10.87 28.61 -37.34
N ILE A 54 -11.47 29.75 -37.02
CA ILE A 54 -12.75 29.83 -36.30
C ILE A 54 -13.87 29.15 -37.07
N ILE A 55 -13.94 29.35 -38.39
CA ILE A 55 -14.95 28.71 -39.25
C ILE A 55 -14.77 27.19 -39.23
N LEU A 56 -13.54 26.72 -39.44
CA LEU A 56 -13.23 25.28 -39.44
C LEU A 56 -13.55 24.64 -38.09
N PHE A 57 -13.15 25.27 -36.99
CA PHE A 57 -13.47 24.85 -35.62
C PHE A 57 -14.98 24.78 -35.40
N THR A 58 -15.73 25.83 -35.78
CA THR A 58 -17.18 25.91 -35.54
C THR A 58 -17.91 24.83 -36.32
N VAL A 59 -17.56 24.61 -37.59
CA VAL A 59 -18.15 23.55 -38.41
C VAL A 59 -17.83 22.18 -37.83
N ALA A 60 -16.57 21.92 -37.48
CA ALA A 60 -16.15 20.67 -36.86
C ALA A 60 -16.92 20.40 -35.56
N LEU A 61 -17.04 21.41 -34.68
CA LEU A 61 -17.76 21.30 -33.42
C LEU A 61 -19.26 21.00 -33.64
N VAL A 62 -19.91 21.74 -34.53
CA VAL A 62 -21.33 21.53 -34.86
C VAL A 62 -21.56 20.11 -35.41
N LEU A 63 -20.70 19.63 -36.29
CA LEU A 63 -20.79 18.27 -36.83
C LEU A 63 -20.68 17.21 -35.72
N ILE A 64 -19.74 17.36 -34.79
CA ILE A 64 -19.58 16.43 -33.67
C ILE A 64 -20.84 16.46 -32.78
N LEU A 65 -21.36 17.64 -32.45
CA LEU A 65 -22.56 17.79 -31.63
C LEU A 65 -23.81 17.20 -32.31
N ILE A 66 -23.96 17.37 -33.63
CA ILE A 66 -25.02 16.73 -34.42
C ILE A 66 -24.88 15.19 -34.33
N TRP A 67 -23.67 14.68 -34.50
CA TRP A 67 -23.40 13.23 -34.45
C TRP A 67 -23.80 12.61 -33.12
N GLU A 68 -23.55 13.32 -32.01
CA GLU A 68 -23.90 12.88 -30.67
C GLU A 68 -25.40 13.02 -30.39
N LYS A 69 -26.00 14.18 -30.72
CA LYS A 69 -27.42 14.46 -30.46
C LYS A 69 -28.35 13.47 -31.17
N PHE A 70 -28.05 13.14 -32.42
CA PHE A 70 -28.85 12.19 -33.22
C PHE A 70 -28.36 10.75 -33.12
N LYS A 71 -27.36 10.47 -32.28
CA LYS A 71 -26.76 9.15 -32.10
C LYS A 71 -26.40 8.46 -33.43
N LEU A 72 -25.83 9.23 -34.36
CA LEU A 72 -25.54 8.73 -35.71
C LEU A 72 -24.54 7.58 -35.71
N HIS A 73 -23.76 7.41 -34.64
CA HIS A 73 -22.89 6.27 -34.41
C HIS A 73 -23.62 4.92 -34.29
N GLU A 74 -24.92 4.91 -33.97
CA GLU A 74 -25.74 3.68 -33.98
C GLU A 74 -26.13 3.27 -35.41
N LYS A 75 -26.15 4.23 -36.35
CA LYS A 75 -26.57 4.02 -37.75
C LYS A 75 -25.41 3.89 -38.72
N PHE A 76 -24.32 4.63 -38.48
CA PHE A 76 -23.15 4.68 -39.32
C PHE A 76 -21.94 4.16 -38.54
N ILE A 77 -21.12 3.34 -39.21
CA ILE A 77 -19.87 2.78 -38.66
C ILE A 77 -18.83 3.89 -38.40
N ILE A 78 -18.97 5.05 -39.05
CA ILE A 78 -18.01 6.15 -39.02
C ILE A 78 -18.20 7.03 -37.78
N HIS A 79 -17.08 7.34 -37.10
CA HIS A 79 -17.07 8.22 -35.93
C HIS A 79 -17.19 9.71 -36.31
N GLY A 80 -17.97 10.48 -35.55
CA GLY A 80 -18.22 11.90 -35.84
C GLY A 80 -16.96 12.76 -35.88
N SER A 81 -15.96 12.46 -35.05
CA SER A 81 -14.64 13.13 -35.06
C SER A 81 -13.91 12.96 -36.40
N LEU A 82 -14.01 11.79 -37.04
CA LEU A 82 -13.38 11.56 -38.35
C LEU A 82 -14.07 12.39 -39.43
N VAL A 83 -15.40 12.45 -39.41
CA VAL A 83 -16.19 13.27 -40.34
C VAL A 83 -15.86 14.74 -40.18
N ALA A 84 -15.72 15.22 -38.94
CA ALA A 84 -15.34 16.60 -38.64
C ALA A 84 -13.94 16.94 -39.20
N ILE A 85 -12.94 16.08 -38.98
CA ILE A 85 -11.58 16.28 -39.51
C ILE A 85 -11.57 16.28 -41.03
N VAL A 86 -12.20 15.29 -41.67
CA VAL A 86 -12.25 15.21 -43.15
C VAL A 86 -12.98 16.41 -43.73
N THR A 87 -14.08 16.85 -43.10
CA THR A 87 -14.81 18.04 -43.54
C THR A 87 -13.95 19.30 -43.38
N GLY A 88 -13.18 19.42 -42.29
CA GLY A 88 -12.23 20.50 -42.08
C GLY A 88 -11.16 20.57 -43.17
N VAL A 89 -10.58 19.43 -43.56
CA VAL A 89 -9.62 19.34 -44.69
C VAL A 89 -10.28 19.79 -45.99
N LEU A 90 -11.45 19.25 -46.31
CA LEU A 90 -12.17 19.58 -47.56
C LEU A 90 -12.56 21.06 -47.63
N LEU A 91 -13.02 21.64 -46.52
CA LEU A 91 -13.35 23.06 -46.45
C LEU A 91 -12.11 23.95 -46.58
N ASN A 92 -10.99 23.58 -45.96
CA ASN A 92 -9.76 24.36 -46.10
C ASN A 92 -9.19 24.28 -47.53
N GLU A 93 -9.29 23.13 -48.20
CA GLU A 93 -8.96 23.01 -49.62
C GLU A 93 -9.93 23.81 -50.51
N MET A 94 -11.21 23.85 -50.15
CA MET A 94 -12.19 24.71 -50.81
C MET A 94 -11.80 26.20 -50.67
N PHE A 95 -11.40 26.65 -49.48
CA PHE A 95 -10.91 28.02 -49.28
C PHE A 95 -9.71 28.33 -50.17
N ARG A 96 -8.82 27.34 -50.39
CA ARG A 96 -7.65 27.47 -51.26
C ARG A 96 -8.05 27.56 -52.73
N ILE A 97 -8.95 26.68 -53.20
CA ILE A 97 -9.39 26.64 -54.60
C ILE A 97 -10.14 27.92 -54.99
N PHE A 98 -10.97 28.46 -54.10
CA PHE A 98 -11.74 29.68 -54.33
C PHE A 98 -11.02 30.96 -53.87
N GLU A 99 -9.75 30.88 -53.49
CA GLU A 99 -8.90 32.00 -53.06
C GLU A 99 -9.55 32.90 -51.97
N LEU A 100 -10.27 32.30 -51.02
CA LEU A 100 -11.15 33.02 -50.10
C LEU A 100 -10.44 33.89 -49.03
N GLY A 101 -9.12 34.11 -49.10
CA GLY A 101 -8.35 34.96 -48.16
C GLY A 101 -8.32 34.47 -46.69
N ILE A 102 -9.05 33.40 -46.38
CA ILE A 102 -9.21 32.78 -45.06
C ILE A 102 -8.60 31.38 -44.99
N VAL A 103 -7.69 31.07 -45.91
CA VAL A 103 -7.01 29.76 -45.96
C VAL A 103 -6.14 29.59 -44.73
N VAL A 104 -6.23 28.43 -44.09
CA VAL A 104 -5.37 28.05 -42.98
C VAL A 104 -4.17 27.28 -43.52
N SER A 105 -2.96 27.73 -43.20
CA SER A 105 -1.70 27.17 -43.72
C SER A 105 -0.55 27.29 -42.73
N GLY A 106 0.58 26.62 -43.00
CA GLY A 106 1.79 26.73 -42.21
C GLY A 106 1.65 26.08 -40.84
N GLU A 107 1.94 26.84 -39.78
CA GLU A 107 1.93 26.40 -38.38
C GLU A 107 0.54 26.00 -37.88
N HIS A 108 -0.52 26.42 -38.58
CA HIS A 108 -1.91 26.09 -38.25
C HIS A 108 -2.40 24.72 -38.79
N LEU A 109 -1.52 23.98 -39.49
CA LEU A 109 -1.76 22.62 -39.96
C LEU A 109 -0.86 21.63 -39.20
N ILE A 110 -1.31 20.38 -39.10
CA ILE A 110 -0.48 19.33 -38.51
C ILE A 110 0.82 19.18 -39.32
N GLN A 111 1.95 19.09 -38.62
CA GLN A 111 3.27 18.85 -39.21
C GLN A 111 3.69 17.40 -38.98
N PRO A 112 3.37 16.46 -39.88
CA PRO A 112 3.77 15.07 -39.73
C PRO A 112 5.27 14.89 -39.92
N ILE A 113 5.80 13.83 -39.32
CA ILE A 113 7.18 13.38 -39.56
C ILE A 113 7.33 13.08 -41.05
N GLN A 114 8.35 13.66 -41.68
CA GLN A 114 8.67 13.40 -43.08
C GLN A 114 9.51 12.12 -43.14
N LEU A 115 8.90 11.03 -43.60
CA LEU A 115 9.57 9.76 -43.83
C LEU A 115 9.88 9.63 -45.32
N ASN A 116 11.16 9.40 -45.68
CA ASN A 116 11.55 9.13 -47.06
C ASN A 116 11.47 7.63 -47.40
N GLY A 117 11.40 6.77 -46.39
CA GLY A 117 11.13 5.33 -46.53
C GLY A 117 10.78 4.64 -45.21
N ALA A 118 10.35 3.36 -45.29
CA ALA A 118 9.99 2.57 -44.10
C ALA A 118 11.19 2.24 -43.18
N LEU A 119 12.41 2.38 -43.69
CA LEU A 119 13.65 2.17 -42.93
C LEU A 119 14.03 3.38 -42.08
N ASP A 120 13.61 4.60 -42.46
CA ASP A 120 13.90 5.83 -41.70
C ASP A 120 13.29 5.78 -40.28
N LEU A 121 12.16 5.09 -40.14
CA LEU A 121 11.51 4.77 -38.85
C LEU A 121 12.42 4.04 -37.85
N PHE A 122 13.46 3.35 -38.32
CA PHE A 122 14.36 2.53 -37.49
C PHE A 122 15.84 2.97 -37.55
N LEU A 123 16.20 3.87 -38.48
CA LEU A 123 17.58 4.27 -38.74
C LEU A 123 17.90 5.70 -38.27
N ASP A 124 16.90 6.52 -37.96
CA ASP A 124 17.15 7.85 -37.39
C ASP A 124 17.71 7.78 -35.95
N ASP A 125 18.42 8.83 -35.57
CA ASP A 125 19.20 9.04 -34.32
C ASP A 125 18.35 9.10 -33.02
N TYR A 126 17.17 8.45 -33.00
CA TYR A 126 16.26 8.41 -31.85
C TYR A 126 16.63 7.36 -30.80
N SER A 127 17.78 6.68 -30.95
CA SER A 127 18.26 5.72 -29.97
C SER A 127 18.56 6.36 -28.61
N PRO A 128 18.42 5.62 -27.48
CA PRO A 128 18.71 6.18 -26.17
C PRO A 128 20.14 6.71 -26.05
N ASN A 129 20.29 8.01 -25.79
CA ASN A 129 21.60 8.61 -25.58
C ASN A 129 22.11 8.32 -24.15
N PHE A 130 22.89 7.23 -24.01
CA PHE A 130 23.47 6.80 -22.74
C PHE A 130 24.48 7.78 -22.12
N SER A 131 24.97 8.78 -22.85
CA SER A 131 25.84 9.82 -22.28
C SER A 131 25.14 10.64 -21.18
N GLN A 132 23.80 10.70 -21.22
CA GLN A 132 22.98 11.44 -20.27
C GLN A 132 22.73 10.69 -18.94
N TRP A 133 23.30 9.49 -18.75
CA TRP A 133 23.06 8.69 -17.55
C TRP A 133 23.41 9.40 -16.23
N LYS A 134 24.33 10.36 -16.24
CA LYS A 134 24.70 11.16 -15.05
C LYS A 134 23.76 12.35 -14.79
N ASN A 135 22.82 12.63 -15.68
CA ASN A 135 21.93 13.78 -15.57
C ASN A 135 20.82 13.52 -14.54
N GLN A 136 20.89 14.18 -13.38
CA GLN A 136 19.92 14.06 -12.29
C GLN A 136 18.49 14.43 -12.71
N MET A 137 18.34 15.36 -13.65
CA MET A 137 17.04 15.80 -14.14
C MET A 137 16.26 14.66 -14.79
N ILE A 138 16.94 13.71 -15.44
CA ILE A 138 16.30 12.56 -16.10
C ILE A 138 15.65 11.64 -15.07
N TYR A 139 16.32 11.36 -13.95
CA TYR A 139 15.74 10.53 -12.90
C TYR A 139 14.51 11.19 -12.26
N PHE A 140 14.56 12.51 -12.04
CA PHE A 140 13.43 13.25 -11.51
C PHE A 140 12.21 13.19 -12.46
N ILE A 141 12.42 13.41 -13.75
CA ILE A 141 11.37 13.30 -14.77
C ILE A 141 10.88 11.85 -14.88
N ALA A 142 11.77 10.86 -14.85
CA ALA A 142 11.42 9.45 -14.92
C ALA A 142 10.55 9.01 -13.74
N ILE A 143 10.87 9.42 -12.51
CA ILE A 143 10.05 9.15 -11.33
C ILE A 143 8.68 9.83 -11.46
N LYS A 144 8.64 11.11 -11.88
CA LYS A 144 7.37 11.82 -12.12
C LYS A 144 6.49 11.10 -13.14
N LEU A 145 7.05 10.72 -14.29
CA LEU A 145 6.34 9.99 -15.33
C LEU A 145 5.89 8.61 -14.85
N CYS A 146 6.76 7.87 -14.16
CA CYS A 146 6.41 6.56 -13.61
C CYS A 146 5.19 6.65 -12.69
N LEU A 147 5.15 7.63 -11.78
CA LEU A 147 4.02 7.83 -10.87
C LEU A 147 2.74 8.21 -11.63
N VAL A 148 2.80 9.22 -12.49
CA VAL A 148 1.62 9.70 -13.24
C VAL A 148 1.07 8.61 -14.15
N MET A 149 1.93 7.96 -14.94
CA MET A 149 1.51 6.92 -15.88
C MET A 149 0.98 5.67 -15.17
N SER A 150 1.54 5.29 -14.02
CA SER A 150 1.03 4.16 -13.22
C SER A 150 -0.36 4.47 -12.67
N LEU A 151 -0.56 5.68 -12.13
CA LEU A 151 -1.86 6.12 -11.64
C LEU A 151 -2.90 6.19 -12.75
N GLU A 152 -2.56 6.75 -13.90
CA GLU A 152 -3.47 6.80 -15.05
C GLU A 152 -3.85 5.40 -15.54
N THR A 153 -2.89 4.49 -15.67
CA THR A 153 -3.17 3.12 -16.10
C THR A 153 -4.10 2.40 -15.12
N LEU A 154 -3.87 2.52 -13.82
CA LEU A 154 -4.72 1.88 -12.81
C LEU A 154 -6.13 2.48 -12.75
N LEU A 155 -6.25 3.80 -12.86
CA LEU A 155 -7.55 4.48 -12.87
C LEU A 155 -8.34 4.14 -14.15
N ASN A 156 -7.66 4.05 -15.29
CA ASN A 156 -8.27 3.63 -16.55
C ASN A 156 -8.68 2.16 -16.49
N LEU A 157 -7.86 1.29 -15.90
CA LEU A 157 -8.22 -0.12 -15.70
C LEU A 157 -9.49 -0.25 -14.85
N ASP A 158 -9.54 0.41 -13.68
CA ASP A 158 -10.71 0.41 -12.79
C ASP A 158 -11.98 0.95 -13.48
N ALA A 159 -11.83 1.96 -14.36
CA ALA A 159 -12.94 2.50 -15.12
C ALA A 159 -13.45 1.51 -16.18
N ILE A 160 -12.54 0.82 -16.88
CA ILE A 160 -12.87 -0.18 -17.89
C ILE A 160 -13.54 -1.41 -17.26
N GLU A 161 -13.04 -1.91 -16.12
CA GLU A 161 -13.68 -3.02 -15.39
C GLU A 161 -15.13 -2.71 -14.98
N LYS A 162 -15.43 -1.43 -14.68
CA LYS A 162 -16.78 -1.00 -14.33
C LYS A 162 -17.75 -1.00 -15.50
N ILE A 163 -17.27 -0.72 -16.71
CA ILE A 163 -18.10 -0.69 -17.93
C ILE A 163 -18.06 -2.02 -18.70
N ASP A 164 -17.13 -2.92 -18.41
CA ASP A 164 -17.05 -4.25 -19.02
C ASP A 164 -18.31 -5.07 -18.72
N PRO A 165 -19.12 -5.43 -19.74
CA PRO A 165 -20.31 -6.26 -19.56
C PRO A 165 -20.02 -7.62 -18.92
N GLN A 166 -18.80 -8.14 -19.12
CA GLN A 166 -18.37 -9.42 -18.56
C GLN A 166 -17.77 -9.31 -17.16
N ARG A 167 -17.63 -8.09 -16.61
CA ARG A 167 -17.07 -7.83 -15.26
C ARG A 167 -15.74 -8.55 -15.01
N ARG A 168 -14.90 -8.65 -16.05
CA ARG A 168 -13.58 -9.29 -15.94
C ARG A 168 -12.69 -8.45 -15.03
N ILE A 169 -12.01 -9.11 -14.11
CA ILE A 169 -11.10 -8.48 -13.16
C ILE A 169 -9.68 -8.78 -13.59
N VAL A 170 -8.81 -7.77 -13.58
CA VAL A 170 -7.41 -7.86 -13.99
C VAL A 170 -6.51 -7.59 -12.79
N SER A 171 -5.39 -8.32 -12.72
CA SER A 171 -4.37 -8.03 -11.72
C SER A 171 -3.69 -6.68 -12.04
N LYS A 172 -3.92 -5.70 -11.15
CA LYS A 172 -3.29 -4.37 -11.20
C LYS A 172 -1.76 -4.44 -11.28
N ASN A 173 -1.15 -5.33 -10.49
CA ASN A 173 0.30 -5.55 -10.51
C ASN A 173 0.78 -6.05 -11.88
N ARG A 174 0.03 -6.97 -12.50
CA ARG A 174 0.37 -7.48 -13.83
C ARG A 174 0.27 -6.41 -14.90
N GLU A 175 -0.70 -5.50 -14.79
CA GLU A 175 -0.85 -4.37 -15.71
C GLU A 175 0.33 -3.39 -15.58
N LEU A 176 0.76 -3.07 -14.35
CA LEU A 176 1.93 -2.21 -14.13
C LEU A 176 3.21 -2.84 -14.69
N VAL A 177 3.40 -4.15 -14.53
CA VAL A 177 4.54 -4.85 -15.14
C VAL A 177 4.46 -4.79 -16.66
N ALA A 178 3.28 -5.00 -17.26
CA ALA A 178 3.08 -4.91 -18.71
C ALA A 178 3.33 -3.48 -19.25
N GLN A 179 2.91 -2.46 -18.50
CA GLN A 179 3.21 -1.06 -18.82
C GLN A 179 4.71 -0.77 -18.73
N GLY A 180 5.39 -1.28 -17.69
CA GLY A 180 6.83 -1.13 -17.53
C GLY A 180 7.62 -1.76 -18.68
N THR A 181 7.28 -3.01 -19.05
CA THR A 181 7.93 -3.69 -20.18
C THR A 181 7.60 -3.02 -21.51
N GLY A 182 6.37 -2.58 -21.72
CA GLY A 182 5.97 -1.83 -22.92
C GLY A 182 6.72 -0.50 -23.06
N ASN A 183 6.92 0.22 -21.95
CA ASN A 183 7.72 1.45 -21.92
C ASN A 183 9.20 1.21 -22.18
N LEU A 184 9.76 0.09 -21.67
CA LEU A 184 11.15 -0.28 -21.98
C LEU A 184 11.33 -0.56 -23.48
N CYS A 185 10.40 -1.31 -24.08
CA CYS A 185 10.41 -1.54 -25.53
C CYS A 185 10.24 -0.25 -26.32
N SER A 186 9.31 0.63 -25.91
CA SER A 186 9.12 1.95 -26.54
C SER A 186 10.42 2.76 -26.50
N ALA A 187 11.07 2.84 -25.34
CA ALA A 187 12.30 3.61 -25.17
C ALA A 187 13.46 3.10 -26.03
N ILE A 188 13.64 1.78 -26.17
CA ILE A 188 14.69 1.20 -27.04
C ILE A 188 14.48 1.59 -28.51
N LEU A 189 13.23 1.70 -28.93
CA LEU A 189 12.84 2.10 -30.28
C LEU A 189 12.80 3.63 -30.46
N GLY A 190 13.22 4.41 -29.46
CA GLY A 190 13.17 5.88 -29.50
C GLY A 190 11.76 6.47 -29.34
N GLY A 191 10.81 5.66 -28.87
CA GLY A 191 9.42 6.05 -28.66
C GLY A 191 9.18 6.81 -27.35
N LEU A 192 8.06 7.54 -27.33
CA LEU A 192 7.57 8.21 -26.13
C LEU A 192 7.01 7.21 -25.11
N PRO A 193 6.96 7.58 -23.82
CA PRO A 193 6.31 6.77 -22.80
C PRO A 193 4.84 6.51 -23.13
N ILE A 194 4.40 5.27 -22.94
CA ILE A 194 3.04 4.78 -23.20
C ILE A 194 2.27 4.52 -21.90
N THR A 195 0.96 4.80 -21.97
CA THR A 195 0.00 4.61 -20.88
C THR A 195 -1.32 4.06 -21.44
N SER A 196 -2.18 3.54 -20.56
CA SER A 196 -3.54 3.15 -20.93
C SER A 196 -4.42 4.37 -21.17
N VAL A 197 -5.35 4.31 -22.13
CA VAL A 197 -6.25 5.42 -22.48
C VAL A 197 -7.71 4.96 -22.42
N ILE A 198 -8.50 5.60 -21.54
CA ILE A 198 -9.91 5.23 -21.31
C ILE A 198 -10.77 5.28 -22.58
N ILE A 199 -10.61 6.31 -23.41
CA ILE A 199 -11.46 6.52 -24.59
C ILE A 199 -11.27 5.39 -25.61
N ARG A 200 -10.01 5.01 -25.89
CA ARG A 200 -9.69 3.92 -26.83
C ARG A 200 -10.17 2.58 -26.28
N SER A 201 -9.92 2.31 -25.00
CA SER A 201 -10.33 1.06 -24.36
C SER A 201 -11.86 0.93 -24.29
N SER A 202 -12.58 2.02 -24.00
CA SER A 202 -14.05 2.05 -23.99
C SER A 202 -14.63 1.86 -25.39
N ALA A 203 -14.08 2.52 -26.41
CA ALA A 203 -14.51 2.34 -27.79
C ALA A 203 -14.29 0.89 -28.27
N ASN A 204 -13.14 0.31 -27.93
CA ASN A 204 -12.82 -1.08 -28.27
C ASN A 204 -13.80 -2.07 -27.60
N LEU A 205 -14.17 -1.81 -26.34
CA LEU A 205 -15.17 -2.59 -25.61
C LEU A 205 -16.57 -2.45 -26.23
N HIS A 206 -16.99 -1.24 -26.60
CA HIS A 206 -18.27 -1.00 -27.29
C HIS A 206 -18.34 -1.62 -28.68
N ALA A 207 -17.20 -1.71 -29.38
CA ALA A 207 -17.08 -2.45 -30.63
C ALA A 207 -17.14 -3.98 -30.46
N GLY A 208 -17.26 -4.48 -29.22
CA GLY A 208 -17.39 -5.91 -28.92
C GLY A 208 -16.07 -6.67 -28.90
N ALA A 209 -14.92 -5.98 -28.82
CA ALA A 209 -13.62 -6.64 -28.78
C ALA A 209 -13.46 -7.46 -27.49
N ARG A 210 -13.06 -8.74 -27.65
CA ARG A 210 -12.91 -9.68 -26.53
C ARG A 210 -11.46 -10.03 -26.21
N THR A 211 -10.55 -9.85 -27.18
CA THR A 211 -9.16 -10.30 -27.08
C THR A 211 -8.19 -9.15 -27.30
N ARG A 212 -6.94 -9.35 -26.83
CA ARG A 212 -5.83 -8.38 -27.02
C ARG A 212 -5.43 -8.21 -28.48
N PHE A 213 -5.88 -9.11 -29.36
CA PHE A 213 -5.63 -9.02 -30.80
C PHE A 213 -6.18 -7.71 -31.40
N SER A 214 -7.29 -7.19 -30.86
CA SER A 214 -7.81 -5.89 -31.31
C SER A 214 -6.81 -4.75 -31.08
N SER A 215 -6.15 -4.70 -29.92
CA SER A 215 -5.14 -3.69 -29.62
C SER A 215 -3.90 -3.84 -30.51
N PHE A 216 -3.48 -5.07 -30.80
CA PHE A 216 -2.39 -5.34 -31.74
C PHE A 216 -2.73 -4.87 -33.17
N LEU A 217 -3.92 -5.24 -33.67
CA LEU A 217 -4.40 -4.83 -34.99
C LEU A 217 -4.51 -3.30 -35.08
N HIS A 218 -5.00 -2.64 -34.04
CA HIS A 218 -5.05 -1.18 -33.98
C HIS A 218 -3.66 -0.55 -34.09
N GLY A 219 -2.66 -1.07 -33.36
CA GLY A 219 -1.28 -0.62 -33.47
C GLY A 219 -0.71 -0.81 -34.88
N LEU A 220 -0.96 -1.96 -35.51
CA LEU A 220 -0.57 -2.23 -36.89
C LEU A 220 -1.22 -1.26 -37.88
N LEU A 221 -2.51 -0.96 -37.71
CA LEU A 221 -3.22 0.01 -38.56
C LEU A 221 -2.67 1.43 -38.40
N ILE A 222 -2.29 1.84 -37.18
CA ILE A 222 -1.62 3.13 -36.96
C ILE A 222 -0.28 3.15 -37.70
N LEU A 223 0.54 2.10 -37.56
CA LEU A 223 1.83 2.00 -38.25
C LEU A 223 1.67 2.13 -39.77
N VAL A 224 0.71 1.39 -40.35
CA VAL A 224 0.39 1.45 -41.78
C VAL A 224 -0.09 2.85 -42.18
N SER A 225 -0.92 3.49 -41.34
CA SER A 225 -1.45 4.83 -41.62
C SER A 225 -0.35 5.89 -41.64
N VAL A 226 0.58 5.86 -40.67
CA VAL A 226 1.72 6.80 -40.61
C VAL A 226 2.56 6.73 -41.89
N ILE A 227 2.71 5.55 -42.48
CA ILE A 227 3.47 5.34 -43.72
C ILE A 227 2.65 5.77 -44.96
N LEU A 228 1.36 5.43 -45.03
CA LEU A 228 0.58 5.57 -46.26
C LEU A 228 -0.11 6.92 -46.46
N ILE A 229 -0.47 7.62 -45.38
CA ILE A 229 -1.27 8.86 -45.46
C ILE A 229 -0.61 10.14 -44.89
N PRO A 230 0.73 10.31 -44.85
CA PRO A 230 1.34 11.53 -44.28
C PRO A 230 0.93 12.80 -45.03
N VAL A 231 0.76 12.72 -46.36
CA VAL A 231 0.31 13.85 -47.19
C VAL A 231 -1.08 14.34 -46.78
N TRP A 232 -1.97 13.44 -46.38
CA TRP A 232 -3.31 13.81 -45.91
C TRP A 232 -3.30 14.31 -44.48
N ILE A 233 -2.46 13.73 -43.61
CA ILE A 233 -2.26 14.21 -42.24
C ILE A 233 -1.76 15.66 -42.24
N ALA A 234 -0.82 16.01 -43.13
CA ALA A 234 -0.30 17.37 -43.27
C ALA A 234 -1.33 18.43 -43.66
N LYS A 235 -2.53 18.03 -44.12
CA LYS A 235 -3.60 18.94 -44.50
C LYS A 235 -4.62 19.18 -43.39
N ILE A 236 -4.52 18.45 -42.27
CA ILE A 236 -5.46 18.55 -41.17
C ILE A 236 -5.26 19.89 -40.45
N PRO A 237 -6.29 20.75 -40.37
CA PRO A 237 -6.21 21.99 -39.61
C PRO A 237 -6.23 21.71 -38.11
N LEU A 238 -5.34 22.37 -37.35
CA LEU A 238 -5.30 22.27 -35.88
C LEU A 238 -6.63 22.68 -35.25
N ALA A 239 -7.31 23.69 -35.80
CA ALA A 239 -8.63 24.12 -35.37
C ALA A 239 -9.70 23.00 -35.41
N SER A 240 -9.60 22.07 -36.38
CA SER A 240 -10.52 20.93 -36.46
C SER A 240 -10.20 19.88 -35.39
N LEU A 241 -8.91 19.68 -35.08
CA LEU A 241 -8.47 18.79 -34.02
C LEU A 241 -8.81 19.36 -32.62
N ALA A 242 -8.67 20.68 -32.44
CA ALA A 242 -9.08 21.40 -31.25
C ALA A 242 -10.56 21.20 -30.93
N ALA A 243 -11.44 21.19 -31.95
CA ALA A 243 -12.86 20.86 -31.75
C ALA A 243 -13.07 19.44 -31.19
N VAL A 244 -12.32 18.45 -31.70
CA VAL A 244 -12.38 17.07 -31.21
C VAL A 244 -11.89 17.00 -29.76
N LEU A 245 -10.74 17.61 -29.45
CA LEU A 245 -10.14 17.59 -28.12
C LEU A 245 -10.97 18.37 -27.10
N LEU A 246 -11.64 19.46 -27.51
CA LEU A 246 -12.56 20.22 -26.65
C LEU A 246 -13.79 19.41 -26.29
N VAL A 247 -14.41 18.69 -27.23
CA VAL A 247 -15.54 17.79 -26.93
C VAL A 247 -15.10 16.65 -26.01
N VAL A 248 -13.91 16.10 -26.22
CA VAL A 248 -13.33 15.10 -25.31
C VAL A 248 -13.12 15.68 -23.91
N GLY A 249 -12.54 16.88 -23.82
CA GLY A 249 -12.33 17.59 -22.56
C GLY A 249 -13.65 17.85 -21.82
N TYR A 250 -14.68 18.29 -22.53
CA TYR A 250 -16.03 18.50 -22.00
C TYR A 250 -16.63 17.21 -21.43
N LYS A 251 -16.53 16.07 -22.14
CA LYS A 251 -17.01 14.77 -21.64
C LYS A 251 -16.31 14.33 -20.36
N LEU A 252 -15.03 14.65 -20.19
CA LEU A 252 -14.27 14.37 -18.97
C LEU A 252 -14.63 15.31 -17.80
N THR A 253 -15.32 16.43 -18.07
CA THR A 253 -15.57 17.53 -17.12
C THR A 253 -17.00 18.06 -17.10
N ASP A 254 -17.99 17.27 -17.53
CA ASP A 254 -19.38 17.72 -17.56
C ASP A 254 -19.79 18.31 -16.19
N TYR A 255 -20.49 19.44 -16.23
CA TYR A 255 -21.11 20.10 -15.08
C TYR A 255 -21.87 19.11 -14.17
N LYS A 256 -22.47 18.07 -14.74
CA LYS A 256 -23.13 17.00 -13.96
C LYS A 256 -22.19 16.32 -12.97
N ILE A 257 -20.90 16.16 -13.30
CA ILE A 257 -19.89 15.59 -12.40
C ILE A 257 -19.70 16.51 -11.21
N LEU A 258 -19.52 17.81 -11.44
CA LEU A 258 -19.39 18.82 -10.37
C LEU A 258 -20.61 18.82 -9.46
N GLN A 259 -21.81 18.85 -10.04
CA GLN A 259 -23.06 18.83 -9.30
C GLN A 259 -23.21 17.53 -8.49
N THR A 260 -22.81 16.39 -9.06
CA THR A 260 -22.88 15.08 -8.38
C THR A 260 -21.92 15.03 -7.19
N GLN A 261 -20.71 15.56 -7.31
CA GLN A 261 -19.77 15.60 -6.19
C GLN A 261 -20.24 16.59 -5.11
N TYR A 262 -20.78 17.73 -5.49
CA TYR A 262 -21.36 18.70 -4.54
C TYR A 262 -22.52 18.09 -3.75
N LYS A 263 -23.42 17.36 -4.43
CA LYS A 263 -24.54 16.65 -3.79
C LYS A 263 -24.11 15.56 -2.80
N LYS A 264 -22.89 15.02 -2.91
CA LYS A 264 -22.34 14.05 -1.95
C LYS A 264 -21.82 14.69 -0.65
N GLY A 265 -21.81 16.02 -0.57
CA GLY A 265 -21.37 16.78 0.61
C GLY A 265 -19.95 17.32 0.50
N MET A 266 -19.61 18.23 1.42
CA MET A 266 -18.32 18.95 1.42
C MET A 266 -17.11 18.02 1.60
N ASP A 267 -17.27 16.93 2.33
CA ASP A 267 -16.20 15.95 2.57
C ASP A 267 -15.74 15.23 1.29
N GLN A 268 -16.59 15.18 0.25
CA GLN A 268 -16.25 14.63 -1.06
C GLN A 268 -15.94 15.73 -2.07
N PHE A 269 -16.67 16.85 -1.99
CA PHE A 269 -16.51 17.96 -2.91
C PHE A 269 -15.17 18.69 -2.76
N LEU A 270 -14.72 18.95 -1.53
CA LEU A 270 -13.49 19.71 -1.28
C LEU A 270 -12.21 18.97 -1.73
N PRO A 271 -11.99 17.68 -1.42
CA PRO A 271 -10.86 16.94 -1.97
C PRO A 271 -10.89 16.84 -3.49
N PHE A 272 -12.07 16.66 -4.07
CA PHE A 272 -12.24 16.65 -5.53
C PHE A 272 -11.86 18.00 -6.15
N MET A 273 -12.37 19.10 -5.61
CA MET A 273 -12.13 20.45 -6.12
C MET A 273 -10.69 20.89 -5.90
N SER A 274 -10.09 20.56 -4.75
CA SER A 274 -8.68 20.86 -4.49
C SER A 274 -7.75 20.10 -5.43
N THR A 275 -8.07 18.83 -5.76
CA THR A 275 -7.36 18.09 -6.81
C THR A 275 -7.52 18.76 -8.17
N LEU A 276 -8.74 19.17 -8.52
CA LEU A 276 -9.04 19.80 -9.81
C LEU A 276 -8.22 21.10 -9.98
N VAL A 277 -8.34 22.01 -9.02
CA VAL A 277 -7.64 23.29 -9.01
C VAL A 277 -6.13 23.07 -8.94
N GLY A 278 -5.66 22.17 -8.07
CA GLY A 278 -4.24 21.87 -7.95
C GLY A 278 -3.62 21.44 -9.28
N ILE A 279 -4.24 20.52 -10.00
CA ILE A 279 -3.71 20.05 -11.30
C ILE A 279 -3.74 21.18 -12.35
N VAL A 280 -4.82 21.96 -12.42
CA VAL A 280 -4.97 23.03 -13.43
C VAL A 280 -3.92 24.13 -13.27
N PHE A 281 -3.54 24.47 -12.03
CA PHE A 281 -2.61 25.58 -11.76
C PHE A 281 -1.15 25.15 -11.52
N THR A 282 -0.89 23.85 -11.36
CA THR A 282 0.47 23.34 -11.09
C THR A 282 0.84 22.20 -12.03
N ASP A 283 0.92 20.98 -11.54
CA ASP A 283 1.08 19.76 -12.33
C ASP A 283 0.20 18.64 -11.77
N ILE A 284 0.08 17.54 -12.53
CA ILE A 284 -0.76 16.38 -12.17
C ILE A 284 -0.37 15.83 -10.78
N LEU A 285 0.94 15.74 -10.50
CA LEU A 285 1.44 15.09 -9.28
C LEU A 285 1.17 15.95 -8.04
N VAL A 286 1.48 17.24 -8.11
CA VAL A 286 1.22 18.20 -7.02
C VAL A 286 -0.28 18.28 -6.75
N GLY A 287 -1.11 18.36 -7.79
CA GLY A 287 -2.56 18.40 -7.63
C GLY A 287 -3.15 17.14 -6.99
N ILE A 288 -2.65 15.94 -7.36
CA ILE A 288 -3.03 14.69 -6.68
C ILE A 288 -2.58 14.70 -5.22
N GLY A 289 -1.37 15.18 -4.92
CA GLY A 289 -0.86 15.31 -3.55
C GLY A 289 -1.76 16.18 -2.67
N ILE A 290 -2.15 17.37 -3.16
CA ILE A 290 -3.10 18.26 -2.48
C ILE A 290 -4.44 17.55 -2.24
N GLY A 291 -4.97 16.88 -3.27
CA GLY A 291 -6.20 16.09 -3.16
C GLY A 291 -6.16 15.01 -2.09
N CYS A 292 -5.05 14.26 -2.03
CA CYS A 292 -4.81 13.23 -1.02
C CYS A 292 -4.75 13.82 0.39
N LEU A 293 -4.06 14.94 0.59
CA LEU A 293 -3.99 15.62 1.89
C LEU A 293 -5.38 16.05 2.38
N PHE A 294 -6.18 16.67 1.52
CA PHE A 294 -7.57 17.01 1.83
C PHE A 294 -8.39 15.75 2.15
N SER A 295 -8.22 14.68 1.36
CA SER A 295 -8.93 13.41 1.58
C SER A 295 -8.61 12.81 2.95
N VAL A 296 -7.32 12.75 3.32
CA VAL A 296 -6.87 12.26 4.63
C VAL A 296 -7.43 13.12 5.75
N PHE A 297 -7.38 14.45 5.61
CA PHE A 297 -7.95 15.37 6.60
C PHE A 297 -9.45 15.12 6.82
N PHE A 298 -10.24 15.01 5.75
CA PHE A 298 -11.68 14.76 5.87
C PHE A 298 -12.02 13.36 6.38
N ILE A 299 -11.24 12.34 6.00
CA ILE A 299 -11.37 10.98 6.56
C ILE A 299 -11.10 11.02 8.07
N MET A 300 -10.01 11.65 8.50
CA MET A 300 -9.68 11.80 9.91
C MET A 300 -10.75 12.58 10.66
N ARG A 301 -11.18 13.74 10.15
CA ARG A 301 -12.24 14.56 10.75
C ARG A 301 -13.54 13.77 10.88
N ARG A 302 -13.94 13.01 9.86
CA ARG A 302 -15.15 12.18 9.91
C ARG A 302 -15.04 11.08 10.98
N ASN A 303 -13.89 10.43 11.06
CA ASN A 303 -13.63 9.43 12.11
C ASN A 303 -13.62 10.05 13.51
N ILE A 304 -13.17 11.31 13.68
CA ILE A 304 -13.22 12.03 14.96
C ILE A 304 -14.65 12.40 15.35
N LEU A 305 -15.46 12.89 14.40
CA LEU A 305 -16.77 13.50 14.69
C LEU A 305 -17.94 12.52 14.74
N ASN A 306 -17.84 11.34 14.10
CA ASN A 306 -18.91 10.33 14.10
C ASN A 306 -18.49 8.95 14.66
N PRO A 307 -18.05 8.85 15.92
CA PRO A 307 -17.67 7.56 16.50
C PRO A 307 -18.82 6.80 17.16
N TYR A 308 -20.04 7.34 17.20
CA TYR A 308 -21.20 6.66 17.80
C TYR A 308 -22.54 7.38 17.55
N GLN A 309 -23.66 6.64 17.62
CA GLN A 309 -25.02 7.22 17.64
C GLN A 309 -25.45 7.45 19.09
N PHE A 310 -25.90 8.67 19.41
CA PHE A 310 -26.36 9.05 20.74
C PHE A 310 -27.88 9.18 20.73
N ASN A 311 -28.57 8.22 21.34
CA ASN A 311 -30.03 8.18 21.40
C ASN A 311 -30.47 8.46 22.84
N LYS A 312 -31.00 9.66 23.10
CA LYS A 312 -31.59 10.03 24.38
C LYS A 312 -33.11 9.80 24.32
N LYS A 313 -33.65 9.03 25.25
CA LYS A 313 -35.10 8.86 25.43
C LYS A 313 -35.48 9.32 26.84
N GLU A 314 -36.44 10.22 26.93
CA GLU A 314 -37.07 10.56 28.21
C GLU A 314 -38.18 9.54 28.49
N MET A 315 -38.09 8.85 29.62
CA MET A 315 -39.07 7.86 30.05
C MET A 315 -39.83 8.39 31.27
N ALA A 316 -41.01 7.83 31.54
CA ALA A 316 -41.88 8.25 32.65
C ALA A 316 -41.26 8.11 34.05
N TYR A 317 -40.11 7.42 34.19
CA TYR A 317 -39.45 7.11 35.46
C TYR A 317 -37.96 7.51 35.49
N GLY A 318 -37.46 8.26 34.49
CA GLY A 318 -36.06 8.67 34.39
C GLY A 318 -35.57 8.92 32.97
N VAL A 319 -34.30 9.33 32.83
CA VAL A 319 -33.65 9.58 31.53
C VAL A 319 -32.83 8.34 31.14
N GLU A 320 -33.11 7.78 29.95
CA GLU A 320 -32.29 6.74 29.34
C GLU A 320 -31.40 7.34 28.25
N VAL A 321 -30.11 7.01 28.31
CA VAL A 321 -29.09 7.45 27.37
C VAL A 321 -28.43 6.20 26.77
N LYS A 322 -28.47 6.06 25.45
CA LYS A 322 -27.75 4.99 24.74
C LYS A 322 -26.62 5.58 23.89
N ILE A 323 -25.42 5.03 24.03
CA ILE A 323 -24.21 5.34 23.24
C ILE A 323 -23.86 4.09 22.41
N ASP A 324 -24.13 4.12 21.11
CA ASP A 324 -23.78 3.02 20.19
C ASP A 324 -22.42 3.27 19.53
N LEU A 325 -21.37 2.57 19.92
CA LEU A 325 -20.01 2.72 19.38
C LEU A 325 -19.93 2.33 17.88
N SER A 326 -19.11 3.07 17.11
CA SER A 326 -18.82 2.84 15.69
C SER A 326 -17.90 1.64 15.48
N GLU A 327 -17.76 1.17 14.23
CA GLU A 327 -16.87 0.02 13.89
C GLU A 327 -15.43 0.23 14.34
N ASP A 328 -14.85 1.42 14.17
CA ASP A 328 -13.50 1.74 14.66
C ASP A 328 -13.56 2.95 15.59
N VAL A 329 -13.23 2.73 16.86
CA VAL A 329 -13.10 3.76 17.90
C VAL A 329 -11.62 3.93 18.21
N SER A 330 -11.01 4.98 17.68
CA SER A 330 -9.56 5.27 17.80
C SER A 330 -9.23 6.19 18.98
N PHE A 331 -7.95 6.33 19.31
CA PHE A 331 -7.45 7.33 20.27
C PHE A 331 -8.03 8.74 20.04
N LEU A 332 -8.22 9.14 18.78
CA LEU A 332 -8.74 10.46 18.44
C LEU A 332 -10.18 10.69 18.95
N ASN A 333 -10.87 9.63 19.36
CA ASN A 333 -12.22 9.68 19.91
C ASN A 333 -12.27 9.88 21.43
N LYS A 334 -11.12 9.78 22.11
CA LYS A 334 -10.92 9.96 23.57
C LYS A 334 -11.64 11.19 24.11
N SER A 335 -11.34 12.37 23.57
CA SER A 335 -11.90 13.65 24.03
C SER A 335 -13.42 13.74 23.84
N SER A 336 -13.92 13.17 22.74
CA SER A 336 -15.36 13.17 22.44
C SER A 336 -16.16 12.26 23.38
N MET A 337 -15.58 11.13 23.78
CA MET A 337 -16.17 10.19 24.74
C MET A 337 -16.21 10.79 26.13
N LEU A 338 -15.10 11.36 26.62
CA LEU A 338 -15.05 12.07 27.90
C LEU A 338 -16.11 13.16 28.00
N TYR A 339 -16.19 14.03 26.99
CA TYR A 339 -17.14 15.15 26.99
C TYR A 339 -18.61 14.70 27.09
N LYS A 340 -18.97 13.55 26.49
CA LYS A 340 -20.36 13.08 26.52
C LYS A 340 -20.68 12.26 27.75
N LEU A 341 -19.75 11.45 28.25
CA LEU A 341 -19.90 10.76 29.53
C LEU A 341 -20.09 11.76 30.67
N ASP A 342 -19.36 12.88 30.65
CA ASP A 342 -19.52 13.96 31.62
C ASP A 342 -20.93 14.58 31.58
N LYS A 343 -21.51 14.73 30.38
CA LYS A 343 -22.85 15.29 30.14
C LYS A 343 -24.02 14.34 30.43
N VAL A 344 -23.78 13.08 30.80
CA VAL A 344 -24.87 12.18 31.20
C VAL A 344 -25.47 12.71 32.51
N PRO A 345 -26.81 12.91 32.61
CA PRO A 345 -27.42 13.43 33.83
C PRO A 345 -27.37 12.41 34.98
N ASP A 346 -27.34 12.90 36.22
CA ASP A 346 -27.36 12.07 37.42
C ASP A 346 -28.66 11.26 37.52
N ASN A 347 -28.60 10.08 38.12
CA ASN A 347 -29.74 9.13 38.19
C ASN A 347 -30.26 8.59 36.84
N ALA A 348 -29.48 8.72 35.77
CA ALA A 348 -29.84 8.18 34.45
C ALA A 348 -29.54 6.68 34.32
N HIS A 349 -30.20 6.04 33.34
CA HIS A 349 -29.81 4.74 32.81
C HIS A 349 -28.93 4.94 31.58
N LEU A 350 -27.66 4.55 31.64
CA LEU A 350 -26.70 4.69 30.54
C LEU A 350 -26.35 3.32 29.96
N ILE A 351 -26.58 3.13 28.66
CA ILE A 351 -26.20 1.93 27.91
C ILE A 351 -25.07 2.28 26.95
N ILE A 352 -23.92 1.62 27.06
CA ILE A 352 -22.80 1.73 26.12
C ILE A 352 -22.71 0.43 25.31
N ASP A 353 -23.03 0.51 24.02
CA ASP A 353 -23.14 -0.65 23.13
C ASP A 353 -21.99 -0.68 22.11
N GLY A 354 -21.06 -1.59 22.32
CA GLY A 354 -19.90 -1.86 21.47
C GLY A 354 -20.09 -3.00 20.48
N SER A 355 -21.28 -3.61 20.38
CA SER A 355 -21.51 -4.82 19.56
C SER A 355 -21.13 -4.69 18.07
N ARG A 356 -21.07 -3.46 17.56
CA ARG A 356 -20.66 -3.16 16.17
C ARG A 356 -19.18 -2.76 16.04
N SER A 357 -18.51 -2.45 17.13
CA SER A 357 -17.10 -2.05 17.13
C SER A 357 -16.21 -3.25 16.85
N LYS A 358 -15.32 -3.16 15.87
CA LYS A 358 -14.24 -4.10 15.58
C LYS A 358 -12.96 -3.71 16.28
N TYR A 359 -12.71 -2.39 16.40
CA TYR A 359 -11.57 -1.86 17.10
C TYR A 359 -12.00 -0.80 18.11
N ILE A 360 -11.50 -0.91 19.35
CA ILE A 360 -11.61 0.13 20.36
C ILE A 360 -10.21 0.36 20.94
N ASP A 361 -9.76 1.60 20.86
CA ASP A 361 -8.46 2.03 21.36
C ASP A 361 -8.39 1.86 22.89
N PRO A 362 -7.27 1.34 23.44
CA PRO A 362 -7.10 1.14 24.87
C PRO A 362 -7.40 2.38 25.72
N ASP A 363 -7.04 3.57 25.23
CA ASP A 363 -7.29 4.83 25.93
C ASP A 363 -8.78 5.16 26.05
N VAL A 364 -9.60 4.70 25.11
CA VAL A 364 -11.06 4.87 25.16
C VAL A 364 -11.68 3.82 26.07
N LEU A 365 -11.15 2.60 26.10
CA LEU A 365 -11.54 1.56 27.07
C LEU A 365 -11.26 2.00 28.51
N GLU A 366 -10.07 2.55 28.75
CA GLU A 366 -9.67 3.11 30.05
C GLU A 366 -10.69 4.15 30.54
N ILE A 367 -11.13 5.06 29.68
CA ILE A 367 -12.15 6.06 30.04
C ILE A 367 -13.49 5.42 30.40
N ILE A 368 -13.90 4.38 29.68
CA ILE A 368 -15.16 3.69 29.96
C ILE A 368 -15.05 2.94 31.30
N GLU A 369 -13.89 2.35 31.61
CA GLU A 369 -13.60 1.71 32.90
C GLU A 369 -13.59 2.73 34.04
N ASP A 370 -12.87 3.84 33.90
CA ASP A 370 -12.84 4.93 34.88
C ASP A 370 -14.23 5.49 35.15
N PHE A 371 -15.04 5.62 34.09
CA PHE A 371 -16.41 6.09 34.21
C PHE A 371 -17.31 5.13 34.99
N LYS A 372 -16.98 3.83 35.12
CA LYS A 372 -17.74 2.91 36.01
C LYS A 372 -17.72 3.37 37.46
N ILE A 373 -16.59 3.94 37.90
CA ILE A 373 -16.42 4.46 39.26
C ILE A 373 -17.27 5.74 39.42
N VAL A 374 -17.20 6.64 38.43
CA VAL A 374 -17.96 7.90 38.40
C VAL A 374 -19.47 7.65 38.31
N ALA A 375 -19.90 6.64 37.56
CA ALA A 375 -21.31 6.27 37.44
C ALA A 375 -21.91 5.89 38.79
N ARG A 376 -21.16 5.16 39.64
CA ARG A 376 -21.61 4.79 41.00
C ARG A 376 -21.80 5.99 41.91
N SER A 377 -20.89 6.98 41.85
CA SER A 377 -21.00 8.18 42.70
C SER A 377 -22.14 9.12 42.26
N ARG A 378 -22.47 9.12 40.97
CA ARG A 378 -23.56 9.92 40.37
C ARG A 378 -24.91 9.18 40.31
N ASN A 379 -24.98 7.97 40.90
CA ASN A 379 -26.14 7.09 40.89
C ASN A 379 -26.66 6.75 39.47
N ILE A 380 -25.75 6.71 38.49
CA ILE A 380 -26.04 6.33 37.10
C ILE A 380 -26.01 4.81 37.01
N LYS A 381 -27.11 4.21 36.52
CA LYS A 381 -27.17 2.77 36.24
C LYS A 381 -26.50 2.53 34.87
N LEU A 382 -25.30 1.97 34.88
CA LEU A 382 -24.48 1.73 33.70
C LEU A 382 -24.62 0.27 33.21
N GLU A 383 -24.96 0.10 31.93
CA GLU A 383 -24.98 -1.17 31.21
C GLU A 383 -23.98 -1.11 30.05
N ILE A 384 -23.08 -2.09 29.96
CA ILE A 384 -22.05 -2.16 28.92
C ILE A 384 -22.26 -3.45 28.12
N ILE A 385 -22.36 -3.32 26.80
CA ILE A 385 -22.63 -4.43 25.87
C ILE A 385 -21.46 -4.55 24.90
N ASP A 386 -20.72 -5.66 24.95
CA ASP A 386 -19.67 -6.01 23.98
C ASP A 386 -18.65 -4.88 23.71
N VAL A 387 -18.22 -4.19 24.77
CA VAL A 387 -17.14 -3.19 24.73
C VAL A 387 -15.86 -3.87 25.21
N THR A 388 -15.14 -4.49 24.29
CA THR A 388 -13.94 -5.30 24.50
C THR A 388 -12.84 -4.88 23.54
N SER A 389 -11.58 -5.18 23.88
CA SER A 389 -10.46 -4.76 23.03
C SER A 389 -10.52 -5.45 21.66
N SER A 390 -9.99 -4.79 20.64
CA SER A 390 -9.89 -5.30 19.27
C SER A 390 -9.17 -6.65 19.19
N TYR A 391 -8.33 -6.94 20.20
CA TYR A 391 -7.64 -8.22 20.34
C TYR A 391 -8.60 -9.38 20.65
N GLU A 392 -9.74 -9.12 21.28
CA GLU A 392 -10.77 -10.12 21.61
C GLU A 392 -11.79 -10.31 20.47
N LYS A 393 -12.06 -9.28 19.66
CA LYS A 393 -13.11 -9.34 18.61
C LYS A 393 -12.67 -9.98 17.29
N ILE A 394 -11.38 -10.08 17.02
CA ILE A 394 -10.85 -10.71 15.79
C ILE A 394 -11.04 -12.24 15.79
N GLN A 395 -11.41 -12.85 16.91
CA GLN A 395 -11.65 -14.30 17.00
C GLN A 395 -12.94 -14.78 16.28
N ASN A 396 -13.85 -13.90 15.87
CA ASN A 396 -15.20 -14.30 15.41
C ASN A 396 -15.50 -14.03 13.91
N LYS A 397 -14.74 -14.63 12.98
CA LYS A 397 -15.22 -14.93 11.61
C LYS A 397 -14.61 -16.25 11.09
N PRO A 398 -15.38 -17.06 10.33
CA PRO A 398 -15.18 -18.51 10.27
C PRO A 398 -14.03 -18.92 9.35
N LEU A 399 -13.08 -19.65 9.93
CA LEU A 399 -12.05 -20.42 9.24
C LEU A 399 -12.44 -21.90 9.35
N ASP A 400 -13.44 -22.28 8.56
CA ASP A 400 -14.01 -23.64 8.57
C ASP A 400 -12.96 -24.66 8.13
N LEU A 401 -12.35 -25.34 9.11
CA LEU A 401 -12.16 -26.80 9.18
C LEU A 401 -11.03 -27.26 10.15
N VAL A 402 -10.42 -26.36 10.96
CA VAL A 402 -9.33 -26.78 11.89
C VAL A 402 -9.48 -26.37 13.36
N LEU A 403 -10.39 -25.47 13.77
CA LEU A 403 -10.34 -24.93 15.14
C LEU A 403 -11.67 -24.96 15.88
N GLN A 404 -11.87 -25.98 16.71
CA GLN A 404 -12.74 -25.93 17.89
C GLN A 404 -12.00 -26.56 19.08
N GLN A 405 -10.99 -25.86 19.58
CA GLN A 405 -10.81 -25.81 21.03
C GLN A 405 -11.45 -24.50 21.47
N ASP A 406 -12.61 -24.60 22.11
CA ASP A 406 -13.32 -23.49 22.70
C ASP A 406 -12.37 -22.74 23.66
N TYR A 407 -12.22 -21.42 23.52
CA TYR A 407 -11.39 -20.60 24.40
C TYR A 407 -11.77 -20.81 25.88
N GLN A 408 -13.05 -21.07 26.14
CA GLN A 408 -13.56 -21.38 27.48
C GLN A 408 -12.96 -22.67 28.06
N LYS A 409 -12.62 -23.64 27.19
CA LYS A 409 -11.97 -24.90 27.58
C LYS A 409 -10.62 -24.67 28.26
N LEU A 410 -9.92 -23.57 27.98
CA LEU A 410 -8.66 -23.25 28.67
C LEU A 410 -8.90 -22.95 30.15
N PHE A 411 -10.00 -22.26 30.50
CA PHE A 411 -10.37 -22.01 31.89
C PHE A 411 -10.87 -23.28 32.58
N ASP A 412 -11.60 -24.14 31.87
CA ASP A 412 -12.05 -25.41 32.42
C ASP A 412 -10.86 -26.35 32.65
N ASN A 413 -9.93 -26.43 31.69
CA ASN A 413 -8.65 -27.14 31.84
C ASN A 413 -7.83 -26.56 33.00
N ASN A 414 -7.83 -25.24 33.20
CA ASN A 414 -7.15 -24.61 34.32
C ASN A 414 -7.77 -25.03 35.67
N ARG A 415 -9.11 -25.07 35.78
CA ARG A 415 -9.78 -25.55 37.00
C ARG A 415 -9.40 -26.99 37.33
N ILE A 416 -9.44 -27.87 36.34
CA ILE A 416 -9.04 -29.28 36.49
C ILE A 416 -7.57 -29.37 36.93
N TRP A 417 -6.68 -28.62 36.27
CA TRP A 417 -5.26 -28.58 36.63
C TRP A 417 -5.01 -28.04 38.04
N VAL A 418 -5.75 -27.02 38.48
CA VAL A 418 -5.68 -26.48 39.85
C VAL A 418 -6.08 -27.56 40.87
N GLU A 419 -7.19 -28.26 40.62
CA GLU A 419 -7.65 -29.36 41.48
C GLU A 419 -6.64 -30.51 41.54
N GLU A 420 -6.08 -30.92 40.41
CA GLU A 420 -5.04 -31.94 40.34
C GLU A 420 -3.77 -31.56 41.11
N LYS A 421 -3.32 -30.30 41.03
CA LYS A 421 -2.14 -29.81 41.76
C LYS A 421 -2.40 -29.77 43.27
N LEU A 422 -3.53 -29.22 43.69
CA LEU A 422 -3.90 -29.13 45.10
C LEU A 422 -4.17 -30.50 45.74
N SER A 423 -4.60 -31.49 44.96
CA SER A 423 -4.73 -32.87 45.45
C SER A 423 -3.38 -33.53 45.79
N LYS A 424 -2.29 -33.09 45.14
CA LYS A 424 -0.93 -33.62 45.34
C LYS A 424 -0.19 -32.82 46.41
N ASP A 425 -0.36 -31.50 46.39
CA ASP A 425 0.25 -30.56 47.34
C ASP A 425 -0.76 -29.45 47.68
N PRO A 426 -1.41 -29.48 48.86
CA PRO A 426 -2.38 -28.48 49.28
C PRO A 426 -1.82 -27.06 49.39
N ASP A 427 -0.50 -26.90 49.52
CA ASP A 427 0.17 -25.60 49.63
C ASP A 427 0.86 -25.18 48.32
N TYR A 428 0.66 -25.92 47.22
CA TYR A 428 1.33 -25.70 45.93
C TYR A 428 1.32 -24.23 45.48
N PHE A 429 0.13 -23.62 45.38
CA PHE A 429 0.00 -22.24 44.93
C PHE A 429 0.47 -21.22 45.97
N LYS A 430 0.43 -21.57 47.27
CA LYS A 430 0.98 -20.69 48.32
C LYS A 430 2.51 -20.64 48.19
N ASN A 431 3.15 -21.79 48.00
CA ASN A 431 4.59 -21.89 47.79
C ASN A 431 5.00 -21.19 46.48
N LEU A 432 4.24 -21.38 45.39
CA LEU A 432 4.48 -20.71 44.12
C LEU A 432 4.39 -19.17 44.21
N ALA A 433 3.51 -18.65 45.07
CA ALA A 433 3.34 -17.20 45.26
C ALA A 433 4.48 -16.55 46.07
N LEU A 434 5.35 -17.33 46.74
CA LEU A 434 6.46 -16.79 47.54
C LEU A 434 7.60 -16.20 46.69
N GLY A 435 7.60 -16.44 45.38
CA GLY A 435 8.56 -15.90 44.43
C GLY A 435 9.25 -16.97 43.59
N GLN A 436 10.31 -16.58 42.87
CA GLN A 436 11.06 -17.45 41.98
C GLN A 436 12.57 -17.29 42.22
N THR A 437 13.31 -18.39 42.17
CA THR A 437 14.78 -18.40 42.21
C THR A 437 15.33 -19.41 41.19
N PRO A 438 15.07 -19.20 39.89
CA PRO A 438 15.43 -20.15 38.86
C PRO A 438 16.95 -20.27 38.73
N GLN A 439 17.45 -21.47 38.47
CA GLN A 439 18.87 -21.70 38.20
C GLN A 439 19.21 -21.59 36.71
N TYR A 440 18.19 -21.61 35.85
CA TYR A 440 18.32 -21.68 34.39
C TYR A 440 17.52 -20.58 33.69
N LEU A 441 18.14 -19.93 32.71
CA LEU A 441 17.44 -19.21 31.64
C LEU A 441 17.38 -20.11 30.41
N LEU A 442 16.18 -20.37 29.89
CA LEU A 442 15.99 -21.10 28.63
C LEU A 442 15.47 -20.16 27.54
N ILE A 443 16.25 -20.03 26.46
CA ILE A 443 15.86 -19.33 25.24
C ILE A 443 15.42 -20.39 24.23
N SER A 444 14.11 -20.44 23.91
CA SER A 444 13.55 -21.49 23.06
C SER A 444 12.63 -20.98 21.95
N CYS A 445 12.25 -21.88 21.04
CA CYS A 445 11.36 -21.54 19.94
C CYS A 445 9.91 -21.33 20.43
N SER A 446 9.18 -20.41 19.78
CA SER A 446 7.74 -20.16 20.02
C SER A 446 6.80 -21.24 19.47
N ASP A 447 7.33 -22.36 18.96
CA ASP A 447 6.55 -23.49 18.44
C ASP A 447 5.59 -24.05 19.50
N SER A 448 4.30 -24.15 19.18
CA SER A 448 3.26 -24.56 20.13
C SER A 448 3.37 -26.01 20.59
N ARG A 449 4.18 -26.84 19.92
CA ARG A 449 4.43 -28.23 20.30
C ARG A 449 5.50 -28.37 21.40
N LEU A 450 6.19 -27.29 21.74
CA LEU A 450 7.22 -27.27 22.78
C LEU A 450 6.64 -26.77 24.11
N SER A 451 6.48 -27.69 25.06
CA SER A 451 6.23 -27.38 26.46
C SER A 451 7.51 -27.56 27.27
N VAL A 452 8.12 -26.45 27.69
CA VAL A 452 9.46 -26.40 28.29
C VAL A 452 9.52 -27.15 29.63
N ASN A 453 8.54 -26.94 30.50
CA ASN A 453 8.49 -27.61 31.80
C ASN A 453 8.21 -29.11 31.64
N GLU A 454 7.36 -29.50 30.69
CA GLU A 454 7.07 -30.91 30.43
C GLU A 454 8.27 -31.64 29.83
N MET A 455 8.98 -31.05 28.86
CA MET A 455 10.14 -31.70 28.23
C MET A 455 11.33 -31.87 29.18
N THR A 456 11.45 -30.99 30.18
CA THR A 456 12.55 -31.03 31.17
C THR A 456 12.17 -31.71 32.47
N GLY A 457 10.87 -31.97 32.70
CA GLY A 457 10.38 -32.47 33.98
C GLY A 457 10.51 -31.48 35.14
N THR A 458 10.60 -30.18 34.86
CA THR A 458 10.81 -29.12 35.86
C THR A 458 9.50 -28.54 36.37
N SER A 459 9.51 -28.07 37.61
CA SER A 459 8.36 -27.38 38.22
C SER A 459 8.30 -25.90 37.82
N ALA A 460 7.11 -25.30 37.98
CA ALA A 460 6.94 -23.86 37.80
C ALA A 460 7.85 -23.10 38.78
N GLY A 461 8.60 -22.10 38.27
CA GLY A 461 9.56 -21.31 39.05
C GLY A 461 11.01 -21.83 39.02
N GLU A 462 11.27 -23.02 38.47
CA GLU A 462 12.65 -23.57 38.34
C GLU A 462 13.39 -23.07 37.09
N LEU A 463 12.64 -22.75 36.03
CA LEU A 463 13.15 -22.22 34.76
C LEU A 463 12.62 -20.80 34.54
N PHE A 464 13.49 -19.90 34.11
CA PHE A 464 13.10 -18.63 33.52
C PHE A 464 13.14 -18.76 32.00
N VAL A 465 12.05 -18.46 31.30
CA VAL A 465 11.91 -18.84 29.88
C VAL A 465 11.69 -17.60 29.01
N HIS A 466 12.48 -17.50 27.94
CA HIS A 466 12.25 -16.57 26.84
C HIS A 466 11.94 -17.35 25.57
N ARG A 467 10.94 -16.92 24.81
CA ARG A 467 10.55 -17.58 23.56
C ARG A 467 10.47 -16.58 22.42
N ASN A 468 11.09 -16.93 21.30
CA ASN A 468 10.96 -16.20 20.05
C ASN A 468 10.96 -17.18 18.86
N ILE A 469 10.75 -16.70 17.64
CA ILE A 469 10.69 -17.59 16.47
C ILE A 469 12.11 -18.09 16.16
N ALA A 470 12.29 -19.41 16.18
CA ALA A 470 13.56 -20.10 15.91
C ALA A 470 14.72 -19.76 16.87
N ASN A 471 14.40 -19.47 18.14
CA ASN A 471 15.34 -19.41 19.27
C ASN A 471 16.57 -18.54 19.02
N LEU A 472 16.36 -17.38 18.38
CA LEU A 472 17.42 -16.47 17.96
C LEU A 472 17.91 -15.59 19.12
N VAL A 473 19.21 -15.33 19.11
CA VAL A 473 19.90 -14.39 20.00
C VAL A 473 20.42 -13.24 19.16
N ILE A 474 19.69 -12.12 19.21
CA ILE A 474 19.98 -10.91 18.43
C ILE A 474 20.20 -9.76 19.41
N ASP A 475 21.35 -9.10 19.29
CA ASP A 475 21.79 -7.99 20.15
C ASP A 475 20.89 -6.74 20.06
N THR A 476 20.27 -6.53 18.90
CA THR A 476 19.29 -5.45 18.67
C THR A 476 17.88 -5.78 19.13
N ASP A 477 17.60 -7.02 19.58
CA ASP A 477 16.31 -7.39 20.18
C ASP A 477 16.27 -6.98 21.66
N MET A 478 15.68 -5.80 21.91
CA MET A 478 15.54 -5.25 23.25
C MET A 478 14.74 -6.16 24.19
N ASN A 479 13.82 -6.99 23.69
CA ASN A 479 13.05 -7.91 24.53
C ASN A 479 13.98 -9.00 25.09
N LEU A 480 14.71 -9.68 24.21
CA LEU A 480 15.68 -10.69 24.62
C LEU A 480 16.77 -10.11 25.50
N MET A 481 17.33 -8.94 25.16
CA MET A 481 18.42 -8.33 25.94
C MET A 481 17.95 -7.95 27.35
N SER A 482 16.70 -7.47 27.51
CA SER A 482 16.12 -7.18 28.82
C SER A 482 15.95 -8.45 29.66
N VAL A 483 15.49 -9.54 29.04
CA VAL A 483 15.36 -10.84 29.71
C VAL A 483 16.72 -11.41 30.12
N LEU A 484 17.71 -11.33 29.23
CA LEU A 484 19.08 -11.77 29.49
C LEU A 484 19.67 -11.00 30.68
N GLN A 485 19.57 -9.66 30.67
CA GLN A 485 20.07 -8.82 31.76
C GLN A 485 19.38 -9.15 33.08
N TYR A 486 18.05 -9.22 33.09
CA TYR A 486 17.30 -9.54 34.30
C TYR A 486 17.66 -10.92 34.86
N SER A 487 17.85 -11.91 33.99
CA SER A 487 18.21 -13.27 34.39
C SER A 487 19.58 -13.31 35.07
N VAL A 488 20.56 -12.61 34.51
CA VAL A 488 21.95 -12.63 34.99
C VAL A 488 22.15 -11.74 36.21
N GLU A 489 21.63 -10.51 36.18
CA GLU A 489 21.91 -9.50 37.21
C GLU A 489 20.92 -9.54 38.38
N VAL A 490 19.64 -9.86 38.12
CA VAL A 490 18.58 -9.86 39.15
C VAL A 490 18.31 -11.26 39.66
N LEU A 491 17.98 -12.21 38.78
CA LEU A 491 17.67 -13.60 39.17
C LEU A 491 18.92 -14.43 39.49
N LYS A 492 20.09 -14.00 39.01
CA LYS A 492 21.39 -14.67 39.21
C LYS A 492 21.36 -16.13 38.78
N VAL A 493 20.79 -16.41 37.62
CA VAL A 493 20.81 -17.75 37.02
C VAL A 493 22.26 -18.21 36.81
N LYS A 494 22.50 -19.52 36.93
CA LYS A 494 23.84 -20.12 36.72
C LYS A 494 24.02 -20.68 35.33
N HIS A 495 22.91 -21.03 34.67
CA HIS A 495 22.93 -21.67 33.36
C HIS A 495 22.05 -20.89 32.39
N ILE A 496 22.56 -20.63 31.18
CA ILE A 496 21.77 -20.12 30.07
C ILE A 496 21.79 -21.15 28.95
N VAL A 497 20.62 -21.52 28.47
CA VAL A 497 20.46 -22.57 27.49
C VAL A 497 19.77 -22.01 26.26
N VAL A 498 20.37 -22.16 25.08
CA VAL A 498 19.68 -21.96 23.81
C VAL A 498 19.17 -23.31 23.33
N CYS A 499 17.85 -23.45 23.21
CA CYS A 499 17.21 -24.69 22.81
C CYS A 499 16.50 -24.55 21.46
N GLY A 500 17.07 -25.20 20.45
CA GLY A 500 16.43 -25.43 19.15
C GLY A 500 15.60 -26.71 19.16
N HIS A 501 14.95 -27.00 18.03
CA HIS A 501 14.26 -28.27 17.85
C HIS A 501 14.24 -28.68 16.38
N TYR A 502 14.25 -29.99 16.13
CA TYR A 502 14.08 -30.50 14.77
C TYR A 502 12.69 -30.18 14.24
N ASP A 503 12.57 -30.11 12.91
CA ASP A 503 11.34 -29.69 12.23
C ASP A 503 10.84 -28.28 12.61
N CYS A 504 11.77 -27.37 12.96
CA CYS A 504 11.47 -25.96 13.22
C CYS A 504 10.95 -25.23 11.98
N GLY A 505 9.70 -24.74 12.07
CA GLY A 505 9.05 -23.97 11.02
C GLY A 505 9.84 -22.74 10.61
N GLY A 506 10.36 -21.97 11.57
CA GLY A 506 11.16 -20.77 11.29
C GLY A 506 12.45 -21.06 10.51
N VAL A 507 13.14 -22.15 10.84
CA VAL A 507 14.34 -22.56 10.10
C VAL A 507 13.98 -23.03 8.69
N LYS A 508 12.88 -23.77 8.50
CA LYS A 508 12.40 -24.18 7.16
C LYS A 508 12.05 -22.96 6.31
N THR A 509 11.26 -22.04 6.86
CA THR A 509 10.90 -20.76 6.23
C THR A 509 12.12 -19.93 5.85
N ALA A 510 13.19 -19.96 6.65
CA ALA A 510 14.40 -19.21 6.35
C ALA A 510 15.11 -19.68 5.07
N ILE A 511 14.95 -20.94 4.65
CA ILE A 511 15.68 -21.51 3.51
C ILE A 511 14.77 -21.93 2.33
N ASP A 512 13.45 -21.72 2.42
CA ASP A 512 12.50 -22.17 1.40
C ASP A 512 12.46 -21.33 0.11
N GLY A 513 13.19 -20.21 0.09
CA GLY A 513 13.30 -19.31 -1.07
C GLY A 513 12.06 -18.47 -1.37
N LYS A 514 11.05 -18.46 -0.49
CA LYS A 514 9.80 -17.69 -0.65
C LYS A 514 9.85 -16.40 0.17
N TYR A 515 8.94 -15.48 -0.16
CA TYR A 515 8.73 -14.23 0.57
C TYR A 515 7.57 -14.38 1.57
N HIS A 516 7.82 -14.06 2.84
CA HIS A 516 6.90 -14.23 3.97
C HIS A 516 6.57 -12.93 4.70
N GLY A 517 7.01 -11.78 4.18
CA GLY A 517 6.70 -10.47 4.75
C GLY A 517 7.73 -10.01 5.80
N LEU A 518 7.24 -9.43 6.90
CA LEU A 518 8.09 -8.85 7.95
C LEU A 518 9.03 -9.87 8.60
N ILE A 519 8.58 -11.12 8.71
CA ILE A 519 9.33 -12.23 9.33
C ILE A 519 10.64 -12.54 8.57
N ASP A 520 10.75 -12.21 7.29
CA ASP A 520 11.99 -12.43 6.53
C ASP A 520 13.16 -11.56 7.02
N ALA A 521 12.87 -10.42 7.64
CA ALA A 521 13.89 -9.59 8.28
C ALA A 521 14.45 -10.30 9.53
N TRP A 522 13.57 -10.89 10.34
CA TRP A 522 13.92 -11.69 11.51
C TRP A 522 14.68 -12.97 11.14
N LEU A 523 14.17 -13.75 10.19
CA LEU A 523 14.78 -15.01 9.76
C LEU A 523 16.06 -14.83 8.92
N ARG A 524 16.41 -13.59 8.57
CA ARG A 524 17.68 -13.26 7.90
C ARG A 524 18.89 -13.71 8.72
N HIS A 525 18.81 -13.71 10.04
CA HIS A 525 19.89 -14.17 10.90
C HIS A 525 20.20 -15.66 10.67
N ILE A 526 19.18 -16.50 10.46
CA ILE A 526 19.36 -17.92 10.09
C ILE A 526 19.96 -18.04 8.68
N LYS A 527 19.54 -17.20 7.73
CA LYS A 527 20.16 -17.14 6.40
C LYS A 527 21.66 -16.80 6.47
N GLN A 528 22.08 -16.01 7.46
CA GLN A 528 23.50 -15.74 7.71
C GLN A 528 24.23 -16.97 8.23
N VAL A 529 23.65 -17.72 9.18
CA VAL A 529 24.19 -19.02 9.64
C VAL A 529 24.39 -19.97 8.46
N TYR A 530 23.38 -20.11 7.60
CA TYR A 530 23.46 -20.91 6.38
C TYR A 530 24.61 -20.45 5.48
N ARG A 531 24.75 -19.13 5.28
CA ARG A 531 25.82 -18.55 4.44
C ARG A 531 27.21 -18.86 5.00
N MET A 532 27.40 -18.76 6.32
CA MET A 532 28.69 -19.01 6.99
C MET A 532 29.08 -20.49 6.92
N ASN A 533 28.10 -21.39 7.00
CA ASN A 533 28.31 -22.83 6.99
C ASN A 533 28.01 -23.47 5.61
N ARG A 534 27.96 -22.67 4.54
CA ARG A 534 27.53 -23.12 3.20
C ARG A 534 28.33 -24.31 2.70
N LYS A 535 29.65 -24.35 2.95
CA LYS A 535 30.52 -25.45 2.52
C LYS A 535 30.09 -26.77 3.15
N GLU A 536 29.88 -26.78 4.46
CA GLU A 536 29.43 -27.96 5.21
C GLU A 536 28.04 -28.40 4.76
N LEU A 537 27.09 -27.46 4.70
CA LEU A 537 25.70 -27.74 4.33
C LEU A 537 25.56 -28.19 2.86
N SER A 538 26.42 -27.73 1.96
CA SER A 538 26.42 -28.17 0.56
C SER A 538 26.90 -29.61 0.37
N GLY A 539 27.61 -30.19 1.35
CA GLY A 539 28.04 -31.58 1.33
C GLY A 539 26.95 -32.57 1.73
N ILE A 540 25.83 -32.11 2.30
CA ILE A 540 24.72 -32.94 2.75
C ILE A 540 23.69 -33.03 1.61
N LEU A 541 23.45 -34.25 1.12
CA LEU A 541 22.55 -34.50 -0.01
C LEU A 541 21.08 -34.58 0.40
N ASP A 542 20.79 -35.15 1.59
CA ASP A 542 19.43 -35.24 2.10
C ASP A 542 18.96 -33.89 2.67
N GLU A 543 17.80 -33.43 2.21
CA GLU A 543 17.27 -32.12 2.61
C GLU A 543 16.79 -32.10 4.07
N ASN A 544 16.34 -33.23 4.62
CA ASN A 544 15.95 -33.29 6.03
C ASN A 544 17.20 -33.29 6.93
N GLU A 545 18.22 -34.09 6.61
CA GLU A 545 19.51 -34.07 7.32
C GLU A 545 20.16 -32.68 7.26
N LYS A 546 20.08 -32.00 6.10
CA LYS A 546 20.57 -30.63 5.94
C LYS A 546 19.80 -29.64 6.82
N HIS A 547 18.48 -29.80 6.92
CA HIS A 547 17.64 -28.97 7.79
C HIS A 547 17.94 -29.21 9.26
N GLU A 548 18.02 -30.48 9.69
CA GLU A 548 18.38 -30.87 11.05
C GLU A 548 19.77 -30.34 11.41
N ARG A 549 20.76 -30.47 10.50
CA ARG A 549 22.09 -29.89 10.71
C ARG A 549 22.07 -28.36 10.80
N LEU A 550 21.25 -27.68 9.99
CA LEU A 550 21.11 -26.22 10.09
C LEU A 550 20.51 -25.79 11.44
N VAL A 551 19.61 -26.58 12.03
CA VAL A 551 19.10 -26.34 13.39
C VAL A 551 20.25 -26.38 14.41
N GLU A 552 21.09 -27.42 14.37
CA GLU A 552 22.24 -27.56 15.27
C GLU A 552 23.22 -26.38 15.11
N LEU A 553 23.54 -26.01 13.87
CA LEU A 553 24.41 -24.88 13.56
C LEU A 553 23.82 -23.55 14.03
N ASN A 554 22.50 -23.37 13.91
CA ASN A 554 21.81 -22.17 14.39
C ASN A 554 21.88 -22.06 15.91
N VAL A 555 21.66 -23.15 16.65
CA VAL A 555 21.81 -23.19 18.11
C VAL A 555 23.23 -22.82 18.51
N ARG A 556 24.23 -23.43 17.86
CA ARG A 556 25.64 -23.12 18.13
C ARG A 556 25.97 -21.64 17.92
N GLU A 557 25.52 -21.06 16.80
CA GLU A 557 25.73 -19.64 16.53
C GLU A 557 25.07 -18.75 17.60
N GLN A 558 23.86 -19.10 18.05
CA GLN A 558 23.16 -18.33 19.07
C GLN A 558 23.87 -18.38 20.43
N VAL A 559 24.52 -19.50 20.76
CA VAL A 559 25.38 -19.59 21.95
C VAL A 559 26.60 -18.67 21.81
N TYR A 560 27.21 -18.59 20.63
CA TYR A 560 28.30 -17.63 20.38
C TYR A 560 27.83 -16.18 20.47
N ASN A 561 26.62 -15.87 19.98
CA ASN A 561 26.02 -14.55 20.13
C ASN A 561 25.85 -14.16 21.61
N LEU A 562 25.49 -15.09 22.48
CA LEU A 562 25.44 -14.85 23.93
C LEU A 562 26.83 -14.48 24.49
N CYS A 563 27.88 -15.21 24.10
CA CYS A 563 29.26 -14.92 24.50
C CYS A 563 29.70 -13.49 24.09
N MET A 564 29.18 -12.97 22.99
CA MET A 564 29.52 -11.61 22.50
C MET A 564 28.76 -10.50 23.24
N THR A 565 27.77 -10.82 24.07
CA THR A 565 27.03 -9.80 24.82
C THR A 565 27.85 -9.26 25.98
N THR A 566 27.71 -7.96 26.25
CA THR A 566 28.34 -7.31 27.41
C THR A 566 27.81 -7.85 28.72
N ILE A 567 26.56 -8.29 28.78
CA ILE A 567 25.90 -8.86 29.98
C ILE A 567 26.62 -10.13 30.43
N VAL A 568 26.85 -11.07 29.52
CA VAL A 568 27.51 -12.35 29.83
C VAL A 568 28.99 -12.12 30.17
N GLN A 569 29.70 -11.32 29.39
CA GLN A 569 31.12 -11.07 29.65
C GLN A 569 31.36 -10.30 30.96
N ASN A 570 30.48 -9.35 31.31
CA ASN A 570 30.52 -8.66 32.60
C ASN A 570 30.22 -9.60 33.78
N ALA A 571 29.35 -10.60 33.58
CA ALA A 571 29.12 -11.63 34.59
C ALA A 571 30.39 -12.46 34.84
N TRP A 572 31.06 -12.91 33.77
CA TRP A 572 32.32 -13.65 33.88
C TRP A 572 33.45 -12.82 34.49
N SER A 573 33.58 -11.54 34.13
CA SER A 573 34.63 -10.66 34.68
C SER A 573 34.46 -10.42 36.19
N ARG A 574 33.24 -10.49 36.70
CA ARG A 574 32.91 -10.43 38.14
C ARG A 574 33.05 -11.77 38.86
N GLY A 575 33.50 -12.82 38.18
CA GLY A 575 33.68 -14.15 38.75
C GLY A 575 32.39 -14.95 38.93
N ASN A 576 31.29 -14.59 38.26
CA ASN A 576 30.09 -15.43 38.25
C ASN A 576 30.36 -16.72 37.46
N ASP A 577 30.05 -17.86 38.06
CA ASP A 577 30.12 -19.20 37.43
C ASP A 577 28.92 -19.43 36.49
N LEU A 578 28.78 -18.54 35.50
CA LEU A 578 27.72 -18.56 34.50
C LEU A 578 28.12 -19.50 33.35
N GLN A 579 27.30 -20.50 33.05
CA GLN A 579 27.56 -21.49 32.00
C GLN A 579 26.55 -21.37 30.86
N LEU A 580 27.00 -21.47 29.61
CA LEU A 580 26.13 -21.45 28.44
C LEU A 580 26.04 -22.84 27.79
N HIS A 581 24.86 -23.22 27.33
CA HIS A 581 24.57 -24.55 26.79
C HIS A 581 23.77 -24.43 25.48
N GLY A 582 23.99 -25.36 24.56
CA GLY A 582 23.25 -25.45 23.30
C GLY A 582 22.53 -26.78 23.20
N TRP A 583 21.20 -26.76 23.18
CA TRP A 583 20.36 -27.95 23.13
C TRP A 583 19.54 -28.03 21.84
N VAL A 584 19.23 -29.26 21.42
CA VAL A 584 18.24 -29.54 20.38
C VAL A 584 17.22 -30.54 20.89
N TYR A 585 15.94 -30.17 20.85
CA TYR A 585 14.84 -31.07 21.19
C TYR A 585 14.35 -31.84 19.96
N ASP A 586 14.38 -33.17 20.03
CA ASP A 586 13.80 -34.04 19.01
C ASP A 586 12.31 -34.27 19.31
N LEU A 587 11.43 -33.58 18.57
CA LEU A 587 9.98 -33.73 18.66
C LEU A 587 9.51 -35.16 18.36
N LYS A 588 10.25 -35.94 17.56
CA LYS A 588 9.88 -37.31 17.19
C LYS A 588 10.13 -38.29 18.34
N GLN A 589 11.20 -38.08 19.10
CA GLN A 589 11.63 -38.97 20.18
C GLN A 589 11.34 -38.43 21.59
N GLY A 590 11.01 -37.15 21.72
CA GLY A 590 10.82 -36.47 23.00
C GLY A 590 12.12 -36.27 23.80
N LYS A 591 13.29 -36.30 23.15
CA LYS A 591 14.61 -36.25 23.80
C LYS A 591 15.29 -34.90 23.61
N ILE A 592 16.02 -34.46 24.64
CA ILE A 592 16.94 -33.33 24.58
C ILE A 592 18.33 -33.86 24.22
N LEU A 593 18.94 -33.29 23.19
CA LEU A 593 20.33 -33.52 22.79
C LEU A 593 21.17 -32.30 23.19
N ASP A 594 22.18 -32.51 24.04
CA ASP A 594 23.18 -31.48 24.32
C ASP A 594 24.26 -31.50 23.22
N LEU A 595 24.50 -30.35 22.59
CA LEU A 595 25.52 -30.22 21.55
C LEU A 595 26.94 -30.17 22.12
N ASN A 596 27.10 -30.10 23.45
CA ASN A 596 28.38 -30.07 24.16
C ASN A 596 29.34 -29.02 23.58
N ILE A 597 28.85 -27.78 23.46
CA ILE A 597 29.62 -26.66 22.89
C ILE A 597 30.72 -26.26 23.87
N ASP A 598 31.97 -26.35 23.43
CA ASP A 598 33.15 -25.99 24.23
C ASP A 598 33.47 -24.51 24.02
N ILE A 599 32.86 -23.65 24.83
CA ILE A 599 33.02 -22.19 24.74
C ILE A 599 34.49 -21.78 24.87
N ASP A 600 35.22 -22.41 25.80
CA ASP A 600 36.61 -22.08 26.08
C ASP A 600 37.52 -22.41 24.91
N LYS A 601 37.16 -23.38 24.07
CA LYS A 601 37.90 -23.72 22.85
C LYS A 601 37.40 -22.91 21.65
N ASP A 602 36.08 -22.87 21.45
CA ASP A 602 35.44 -22.36 20.24
C ASP A 602 35.36 -20.83 20.22
N PHE A 603 35.38 -20.18 21.38
CA PHE A 603 35.39 -18.71 21.52
C PHE A 603 36.80 -18.11 21.63
N ARG A 604 37.87 -18.93 21.53
CA ARG A 604 39.26 -18.41 21.48
C ARG A 604 39.52 -17.54 20.25
N ASP A 605 38.90 -17.88 19.13
CA ASP A 605 39.15 -17.20 17.85
C ASP A 605 38.33 -15.89 17.68
N TYR A 606 37.54 -15.51 18.69
CA TYR A 606 36.67 -14.31 18.70
C TYR A 606 37.26 -13.15 19.51
N ASP A 607 38.58 -12.98 19.50
CA ASP A 607 39.28 -11.98 20.35
C ASP A 607 38.77 -10.54 20.18
N ILE A 608 38.28 -10.16 18.99
CA ILE A 608 37.77 -8.80 18.73
C ILE A 608 36.49 -8.47 19.52
N PHE A 609 35.76 -9.48 19.96
CA PHE A 609 34.49 -9.32 20.69
C PHE A 609 34.68 -9.32 22.21
N ARG A 610 35.91 -9.46 22.70
CA ARG A 610 36.21 -9.47 24.14
C ARG A 610 36.35 -8.04 24.66
N TYR A 611 35.50 -7.69 25.62
CA TYR A 611 35.56 -6.39 26.28
C TYR A 611 36.53 -6.41 27.46
N GLN A 612 37.30 -5.34 27.62
CA GLN A 612 38.09 -5.10 28.83
C GLN A 612 37.21 -4.35 29.83
N PHE A 613 36.84 -5.02 30.92
CA PHE A 613 36.10 -4.39 32.01
C PHE A 613 37.09 -3.82 33.04
N GLU A 614 36.90 -2.58 33.46
CA GLU A 614 37.65 -2.00 34.57
C GLU A 614 37.27 -2.75 35.86
N THR A 615 38.25 -3.37 36.53
CA THR A 615 38.05 -3.98 37.84
C THR A 615 37.91 -2.86 38.87
N HIS A 616 36.70 -2.68 39.40
CA HIS A 616 36.44 -1.79 40.54
C HIS A 616 36.54 -2.53 41.88
#